data_AF-A0A8B3BST6-F1
#
_entry.id   AF-A0A8B3BST6-F1
#
_cell.length_a   1.000
_cell.length_b   1.000
_cell.length_c   1.000
_cell.angle_alpha   90.00
_cell.angle_beta   90.00
_cell.angle_gamma   90.00
#
_symmetry.space_group_name_H-M   'P 1'
#
loop_
_entity.id
_entity.type
_entity.pdbx_description
1 polymer ?
#
loop_
_entity_poly.entity_id
_entity_poly.type
_entity_poly.pdbx_seq_one_letter_code
_entity_poly.pdbx_strand_id
1 'polypeptide(L)'
;MFLYNIESIAKKLQIDYEDITSHIEHMGVRGTSREDVLRQRIKELLPQKFTVGNGIITDCQGKQSRQQDFFVYDAFNSPTFLQTESSCIIPVESVYATIEVKSTLNKDTLRQSVENIKSVKELELSVLHNSPFIPQKYNYIFGAIFAYSSETTIETIAKNLGEFCKEIPYSQQPNIVCILNQGIIIHTPKVEGRQIEITPSEKTTIAIIRNSLELNLYLFYLVLQQHLNTTKNFPPNLLKYAEKSGALNNLQIYIPLDLIPEDFSLKAGKTNFTGEEVQFLGKYNEIIFKAFTKQLTPEDLKKHSLSEEQVAEIINKFSAIIKRSFGDGVTVKSIEQTKENK
;
A
#
# COMPACT_ATOMS: atom_id res chain seq x y z
N MET A 1 -24.88 11.82 -27.17
CA MET A 1 -25.51 11.76 -25.84
C MET A 1 -24.47 11.86 -24.71
N PHE A 2 -23.37 11.10 -24.75
CA PHE A 2 -22.30 11.18 -23.75
C PHE A 2 -21.61 12.56 -23.65
N LEU A 3 -21.21 13.13 -24.80
CA LEU A 3 -20.65 14.50 -24.89
C LEU A 3 -21.62 15.57 -24.33
N TYR A 4 -22.91 15.49 -24.67
CA TYR A 4 -23.91 16.46 -24.18
C TYR A 4 -24.05 16.50 -22.65
N ASN A 5 -23.89 15.36 -21.96
CA ASN A 5 -23.93 15.35 -20.48
C ASN A 5 -22.72 16.08 -19.90
N ILE A 6 -21.52 15.77 -20.39
CA ILE A 6 -20.29 16.41 -19.92
C ILE A 6 -20.27 17.91 -20.26
N GLU A 7 -20.76 18.31 -21.43
CA GLU A 7 -20.94 19.72 -21.78
C GLU A 7 -21.83 20.46 -20.77
N SER A 8 -22.96 19.86 -20.38
CA SER A 8 -23.85 20.44 -19.36
C SER A 8 -23.16 20.54 -17.99
N ILE A 9 -22.41 19.52 -17.59
CA ILE A 9 -21.65 19.52 -16.34
C ILE A 9 -20.58 20.61 -16.37
N ALA A 10 -19.84 20.75 -17.46
CA ALA A 10 -18.78 21.75 -17.59
C ALA A 10 -19.32 23.18 -17.46
N LYS A 11 -20.44 23.46 -18.15
CA LYS A 11 -21.12 24.76 -18.04
C LYS A 11 -21.63 25.02 -16.63
N LYS A 12 -22.27 24.03 -15.99
CA LYS A 12 -22.74 24.16 -14.59
C LYS A 12 -21.58 24.41 -13.63
N LEU A 13 -20.49 23.67 -13.76
CA LEU A 13 -19.28 23.87 -12.94
C LEU A 13 -18.73 25.29 -13.08
N GLN A 14 -18.74 25.85 -14.29
CA GLN A 14 -18.28 27.21 -14.55
C GLN A 14 -19.24 28.27 -13.98
N ILE A 15 -20.55 28.08 -14.13
CA ILE A 15 -21.58 28.96 -13.58
C ILE A 15 -21.55 28.95 -12.05
N ASP A 16 -21.56 27.75 -11.45
CA ASP A 16 -21.47 27.56 -10.00
C ASP A 16 -20.19 28.23 -9.46
N TYR A 17 -19.08 28.13 -10.20
CA TYR A 17 -17.86 28.84 -9.85
C TYR A 17 -18.06 30.37 -9.82
N GLU A 18 -18.63 30.96 -10.87
CA GLU A 18 -18.87 32.40 -11.03
C GLU A 18 -19.88 32.97 -10.01
N ASP A 19 -21.01 32.28 -9.82
CA ASP A 19 -22.07 32.65 -8.88
C ASP A 19 -21.62 32.57 -7.42
N ILE A 20 -20.83 31.54 -7.06
CA ILE A 20 -20.29 31.38 -5.71
C ILE A 20 -19.17 32.40 -5.42
N THR A 21 -18.36 32.78 -6.43
CA THR A 21 -17.35 33.84 -6.27
C THR A 21 -17.96 35.21 -5.96
N SER A 22 -19.22 35.45 -6.35
CA SER A 22 -19.86 36.76 -6.18
C SER A 22 -20.61 36.91 -4.84
N HIS A 23 -20.99 35.82 -4.15
CA HIS A 23 -21.95 35.90 -3.02
C HIS A 23 -21.47 35.39 -1.64
N ILE A 24 -20.29 34.75 -1.50
CA ILE A 24 -19.83 34.21 -0.20
C ILE A 24 -18.65 35.02 0.35
N GLU A 25 -18.72 35.68 1.51
CA GLU A 25 -17.58 36.49 2.01
C GLU A 25 -16.41 35.67 2.60
N HIS A 26 -16.64 34.42 3.03
CA HIS A 26 -15.62 33.58 3.67
C HIS A 26 -14.89 32.63 2.69
N MET A 27 -13.58 32.84 2.54
CA MET A 27 -12.71 32.10 1.60
C MET A 27 -12.66 30.58 1.82
N GLY A 28 -12.74 30.10 3.06
CA GLY A 28 -12.67 28.65 3.38
C GLY A 28 -13.89 27.87 2.89
N VAL A 29 -15.09 28.42 3.10
CA VAL A 29 -16.36 27.78 2.68
C VAL A 29 -16.45 27.71 1.14
N ARG A 30 -15.87 28.69 0.43
CA ARG A 30 -15.81 28.71 -1.03
C ARG A 30 -15.03 27.52 -1.61
N GLY A 31 -13.90 27.17 -1.00
CA GLY A 31 -13.03 26.07 -1.47
C GLY A 31 -13.71 24.72 -1.35
N THR A 32 -14.18 24.40 -0.13
CA THR A 32 -14.81 23.11 0.20
C THR A 32 -16.07 22.85 -0.64
N SER A 33 -16.93 23.86 -0.82
CA SER A 33 -18.13 23.70 -1.66
C SER A 33 -17.80 23.37 -3.12
N ARG A 34 -16.67 23.83 -3.65
CA ARG A 34 -16.27 23.61 -5.06
C ARG A 34 -15.64 22.24 -5.26
N GLU A 35 -14.77 21.86 -4.33
CA GLU A 35 -14.23 20.50 -4.22
C GLU A 35 -15.37 19.48 -4.21
N ASP A 36 -16.40 19.71 -3.41
CA ASP A 36 -17.56 18.83 -3.29
C ASP A 36 -18.35 18.68 -4.59
N VAL A 37 -18.60 19.77 -5.30
CA VAL A 37 -19.35 19.72 -6.58
C VAL A 37 -18.56 18.94 -7.64
N LEU A 38 -17.28 19.25 -7.84
CA LEU A 38 -16.46 18.52 -8.81
C LEU A 38 -16.37 17.03 -8.43
N ARG A 39 -16.09 16.73 -7.16
CA ARG A 39 -15.97 15.39 -6.62
C ARG A 39 -17.24 14.57 -6.86
N GLN A 40 -18.40 15.14 -6.58
CA GLN A 40 -19.69 14.49 -6.78
C GLN A 40 -19.97 14.22 -8.26
N ARG A 41 -19.65 15.18 -9.15
CA ARG A 41 -19.80 14.99 -10.60
C ARG A 41 -18.88 13.93 -11.16
N ILE A 42 -17.62 13.88 -10.72
CA ILE A 42 -16.69 12.83 -11.12
C ILE A 42 -17.22 11.48 -10.62
N LYS A 43 -17.64 11.37 -9.36
CA LYS A 43 -18.21 10.14 -8.79
C LYS A 43 -19.39 9.60 -9.60
N GLU A 44 -20.30 10.47 -10.07
CA GLU A 44 -21.45 10.10 -10.91
C GLU A 44 -21.06 9.52 -12.27
N LEU A 45 -19.88 9.87 -12.78
CA LEU A 45 -19.38 9.44 -14.09
C LEU A 45 -18.50 8.19 -13.99
N LEU A 46 -17.97 7.86 -12.81
CA LEU A 46 -17.07 6.71 -12.63
C LEU A 46 -17.84 5.37 -12.65
N PRO A 47 -17.23 4.30 -13.22
CA PRO A 47 -17.72 2.94 -13.05
C PRO A 47 -17.85 2.57 -11.56
N GLN A 48 -18.89 1.79 -11.20
CA GLN A 48 -19.21 1.44 -9.81
C GLN A 48 -18.03 0.88 -9.00
N LYS A 49 -17.10 0.16 -9.64
CA LYS A 49 -15.90 -0.40 -9.00
C LYS A 49 -14.98 0.66 -8.39
N PHE A 50 -15.05 1.91 -8.86
CA PHE A 50 -14.31 3.03 -8.34
C PHE A 50 -15.20 3.90 -7.50
N THR A 51 -14.71 4.29 -6.33
CA THR A 51 -15.34 5.32 -5.53
C THR A 51 -14.41 6.51 -5.35
N VAL A 52 -14.96 7.59 -4.81
CA VAL A 52 -14.22 8.81 -4.52
C VAL A 52 -14.27 9.08 -3.03
N GLY A 53 -13.11 9.35 -2.45
CA GLY A 53 -12.93 9.71 -1.03
C GLY A 53 -12.09 10.96 -0.89
N ASN A 54 -12.02 11.50 0.32
CA ASN A 54 -11.14 12.61 0.69
C ASN A 54 -10.50 12.29 2.05
N GLY A 55 -9.31 12.83 2.30
CA GLY A 55 -8.57 12.55 3.54
C GLY A 55 -7.11 12.22 3.30
N ILE A 56 -6.57 11.28 4.06
CA ILE A 56 -5.14 10.98 4.12
C ILE A 56 -4.86 9.59 3.54
N ILE A 57 -3.76 9.45 2.81
CA ILE A 57 -3.28 8.18 2.28
C ILE A 57 -2.02 7.79 3.06
N THR A 58 -1.86 6.52 3.42
CA THR A 58 -0.73 6.05 4.24
C THR A 58 -0.09 4.79 3.65
N ASP A 59 1.19 4.58 3.95
CA ASP A 59 1.92 3.37 3.60
C ASP A 59 2.17 2.45 4.80
N CYS A 60 2.77 1.29 4.52
CA CYS A 60 3.09 0.30 5.54
C CYS A 60 4.13 0.77 6.56
N GLN A 61 4.91 1.82 6.30
CA GLN A 61 5.87 2.37 7.27
C GLN A 61 5.22 3.40 8.21
N GLY A 62 3.93 3.69 8.04
CA GLY A 62 3.22 4.72 8.78
C GLY A 62 3.48 6.13 8.25
N LYS A 63 4.13 6.29 7.09
CA LYS A 63 4.22 7.59 6.43
C LYS A 63 2.84 7.95 5.88
N GLN A 64 2.53 9.24 5.93
CA GLN A 64 1.24 9.78 5.49
C GLN A 64 1.43 10.85 4.43
N SER A 65 0.53 10.90 3.46
CA SER A 65 0.38 12.04 2.57
C SER A 65 -0.13 13.26 3.34
N ARG A 66 -0.11 14.44 2.72
CA ARG A 66 -0.97 15.53 3.22
C ARG A 66 -2.45 15.18 2.97
N GLN A 67 -3.36 15.96 3.51
CA GLN A 67 -4.78 15.82 3.18
C GLN A 67 -5.00 16.09 1.68
N GLN A 68 -5.67 15.16 1.02
CA GLN A 68 -6.04 15.26 -0.40
C GLN A 68 -7.44 15.85 -0.51
N ASP A 69 -7.63 16.72 -1.50
CA ASP A 69 -8.95 17.29 -1.82
C ASP A 69 -9.91 16.15 -2.19
N PHE A 70 -9.51 15.27 -3.12
CA PHE A 70 -10.08 13.93 -3.24
C PHE A 70 -9.18 12.94 -3.99
N PHE A 71 -9.47 11.65 -3.80
CA PHE A 71 -8.82 10.54 -4.51
C PHE A 71 -9.83 9.51 -5.00
N VAL A 72 -9.49 8.82 -6.07
CA VAL A 72 -10.24 7.68 -6.61
C VAL A 72 -9.59 6.40 -6.11
N TYR A 73 -10.36 5.51 -5.50
CA TYR A 73 -9.85 4.28 -4.92
C TYR A 73 -10.80 3.09 -5.15
N ASP A 74 -10.26 1.89 -4.99
CA ASP A 74 -11.01 0.63 -4.99
C ASP A 74 -11.65 0.40 -3.62
N ALA A 75 -12.98 0.52 -3.53
CA ALA A 75 -13.73 0.22 -2.31
C ALA A 75 -14.25 -1.22 -2.24
N PHE A 76 -14.02 -2.03 -3.27
CA PHE A 76 -14.43 -3.43 -3.29
C PHE A 76 -13.37 -4.34 -2.67
N ASN A 77 -12.09 -4.13 -3.02
CA ASN A 77 -11.02 -5.04 -2.62
C ASN A 77 -10.11 -4.47 -1.52
N SER A 78 -10.17 -3.18 -1.25
CA SER A 78 -9.30 -2.55 -0.27
C SER A 78 -10.03 -2.07 0.98
N PRO A 79 -9.42 -2.24 2.17
CA PRO A 79 -10.00 -1.74 3.41
C PRO A 79 -9.83 -0.23 3.54
N THR A 80 -10.75 0.38 4.28
CA THR A 80 -10.56 1.71 4.85
C THR A 80 -10.04 1.55 6.28
N PHE A 81 -8.90 2.15 6.61
CA PHE A 81 -8.30 2.02 7.94
C PHE A 81 -9.00 2.89 8.99
N LEU A 82 -9.44 4.08 8.59
CA LEU A 82 -10.25 4.95 9.43
C LEU A 82 -11.28 5.68 8.56
N GLN A 83 -12.53 5.69 9.00
CA GLN A 83 -13.59 6.45 8.38
C GLN A 83 -14.18 7.40 9.42
N THR A 84 -14.19 8.69 9.11
CA THR A 84 -14.90 9.72 9.87
C THR A 84 -16.10 10.22 9.06
N GLU A 85 -16.90 11.14 9.61
CA GLU A 85 -18.01 11.76 8.87
C GLU A 85 -17.56 12.52 7.62
N SER A 86 -16.35 13.11 7.65
CA SER A 86 -15.88 14.05 6.63
C SER A 86 -14.61 13.63 5.89
N SER A 87 -13.91 12.57 6.33
CA SER A 87 -12.65 12.12 5.72
C SER A 87 -12.35 10.65 6.04
N CYS A 88 -11.47 10.03 5.25
CA CYS A 88 -10.96 8.69 5.52
C CYS A 88 -9.43 8.60 5.46
N ILE A 89 -8.91 7.54 6.07
CA ILE A 89 -7.52 7.11 5.96
C ILE A 89 -7.50 5.76 5.25
N ILE A 90 -6.78 5.68 4.13
CA ILE A 90 -6.71 4.48 3.30
C ILE A 90 -5.25 4.07 2.99
N PRO A 91 -4.99 2.79 2.75
CA PRO A 91 -3.69 2.32 2.27
C PRO A 91 -3.44 2.78 0.83
N VAL A 92 -2.22 3.21 0.54
CA VAL A 92 -1.77 3.71 -0.77
C VAL A 92 -2.05 2.73 -1.93
N GLU A 93 -2.01 1.42 -1.68
CA GLU A 93 -2.26 0.38 -2.68
C GLU A 93 -3.69 0.45 -3.26
N SER A 94 -4.64 1.01 -2.50
CA SER A 94 -6.04 1.16 -2.92
C SER A 94 -6.25 2.29 -3.91
N VAL A 95 -5.30 3.20 -4.00
CA VAL A 95 -5.46 4.47 -4.70
C VAL A 95 -5.16 4.29 -6.19
N TYR A 96 -6.07 4.79 -7.01
CA TYR A 96 -5.90 4.87 -8.46
C TYR A 96 -5.51 6.27 -8.91
N ALA A 97 -6.09 7.30 -8.28
CA ALA A 97 -5.84 8.68 -8.62
C ALA A 97 -5.93 9.59 -7.39
N THR A 98 -5.14 10.66 -7.36
CA THR A 98 -5.31 11.81 -6.47
C THR A 98 -5.52 13.08 -7.31
N ILE A 99 -6.47 13.92 -6.90
CA ILE A 99 -6.87 15.12 -7.61
C ILE A 99 -6.86 16.31 -6.64
N GLU A 100 -6.02 17.30 -6.94
CA GLU A 100 -6.01 18.60 -6.26
C GLU A 100 -6.94 19.57 -7.00
N VAL A 101 -7.81 20.26 -6.28
CA VAL A 101 -8.78 21.22 -6.82
C VAL A 101 -8.42 22.62 -6.36
N LYS A 102 -8.40 23.57 -7.29
CA LYS A 102 -8.15 24.99 -6.99
C LYS A 102 -9.18 25.87 -7.69
N SER A 103 -9.65 26.88 -6.99
CA SER A 103 -10.57 27.87 -7.59
C SER A 103 -9.88 28.70 -8.67
N THR A 104 -8.75 29.28 -8.30
CA THR A 104 -7.89 30.06 -9.19
C THR A 104 -6.47 29.57 -9.00
N LEU A 105 -5.85 29.13 -10.07
CA LEU A 105 -4.47 28.63 -10.05
C LEU A 105 -3.48 29.78 -10.25
N ASN A 106 -2.46 29.81 -9.40
CA ASN A 106 -1.33 30.71 -9.48
C ASN A 106 -0.04 29.94 -9.21
N LYS A 107 1.11 30.61 -9.20
CA LYS A 107 2.41 29.94 -9.05
C LYS A 107 2.55 29.17 -7.73
N ASP A 108 2.06 29.74 -6.63
CA ASP A 108 2.21 29.14 -5.30
C ASP A 108 1.23 28.00 -5.07
N THR A 109 -0.04 28.17 -5.47
CA THR A 109 -1.05 27.09 -5.42
C THR A 109 -0.69 25.94 -6.36
N LEU A 110 -0.08 26.22 -7.52
CA LEU A 110 0.48 25.19 -8.40
C LEU A 110 1.59 24.41 -7.69
N ARG A 111 2.57 25.11 -7.08
CA ARG A 111 3.66 24.46 -6.33
C ARG A 111 3.10 23.58 -5.20
N GLN A 112 2.16 24.09 -4.43
CA GLN A 112 1.52 23.34 -3.34
C GLN A 112 0.82 22.08 -3.84
N SER A 113 0.11 22.17 -4.97
CA SER A 113 -0.60 21.04 -5.58
C SER A 113 0.38 19.97 -6.10
N VAL A 114 1.48 20.39 -6.73
CA VAL A 114 2.57 19.49 -7.17
C VAL A 114 3.16 18.73 -5.98
N GLU A 115 3.49 19.45 -4.90
CA GLU A 115 4.03 18.84 -3.68
C GLU A 115 3.02 17.95 -2.96
N ASN A 116 1.72 18.25 -3.05
CA ASN A 116 0.69 17.41 -2.46
C ASN A 116 0.56 16.06 -3.21
N ILE A 117 0.49 16.12 -4.54
CA ILE A 117 0.49 14.93 -5.40
C ILE A 117 1.75 14.08 -5.15
N LYS A 118 2.92 14.74 -5.07
CA LYS A 118 4.19 14.07 -4.76
C LYS A 118 4.11 13.31 -3.43
N SER A 119 3.51 13.91 -2.39
CA SER A 119 3.37 13.29 -1.06
C SER A 119 2.61 11.96 -1.06
N VAL A 120 1.72 11.74 -2.04
CA VAL A 120 1.04 10.45 -2.25
C VAL A 120 1.92 9.51 -3.07
N LYS A 121 2.50 9.99 -4.16
CA LYS A 121 3.25 9.16 -5.11
C LYS A 121 4.61 8.69 -4.58
N GLU A 122 5.09 9.25 -3.48
CA GLU A 122 6.32 8.83 -2.79
C GLU A 122 6.09 7.83 -1.63
N LEU A 123 4.83 7.44 -1.38
CA LEU A 123 4.48 6.44 -0.37
C LEU A 123 4.94 5.04 -0.81
N GLU A 124 5.35 4.21 0.16
CA GLU A 124 5.85 2.86 -0.10
C GLU A 124 4.71 1.87 -0.38
N LEU A 125 4.72 1.22 -1.55
CA LEU A 125 3.75 0.18 -1.88
C LEU A 125 4.16 -1.16 -1.23
N SER A 126 3.23 -1.76 -0.49
CA SER A 126 3.29 -3.12 0.02
C SER A 126 2.09 -3.92 -0.46
N VAL A 127 2.22 -4.50 -1.65
CA VAL A 127 1.12 -5.23 -2.31
C VAL A 127 1.08 -6.70 -1.91
N LEU A 128 -0.12 -7.26 -1.87
CA LEU A 128 -0.35 -8.69 -1.76
C LEU A 128 -0.31 -9.31 -3.17
N HIS A 129 0.77 -10.03 -3.47
CA HIS A 129 0.93 -10.72 -4.75
C HIS A 129 0.12 -12.02 -4.76
N ASN A 130 -1.14 -11.92 -5.20
CA ASN A 130 -2.07 -13.05 -5.35
C ASN A 130 -2.20 -13.55 -6.80
N SER A 131 -1.27 -13.15 -7.68
CA SER A 131 -1.26 -13.54 -9.10
C SER A 131 0.13 -14.03 -9.51
N PRO A 132 0.23 -15.12 -10.29
CA PRO A 132 1.50 -15.58 -10.87
C PRO A 132 2.03 -14.62 -11.94
N PHE A 133 1.18 -13.73 -12.47
CA PHE A 133 1.56 -12.71 -13.43
C PHE A 133 1.44 -11.32 -12.80
N ILE A 134 2.60 -10.70 -12.54
CA ILE A 134 2.69 -9.33 -12.03
C ILE A 134 3.21 -8.46 -13.18
N PRO A 135 2.44 -7.47 -13.66
CA PRO A 135 2.90 -6.57 -14.70
C PRO A 135 4.06 -5.71 -14.18
N GLN A 136 4.92 -5.23 -15.10
CA GLN A 136 6.05 -4.38 -14.74
C GLN A 136 5.62 -3.06 -14.05
N LYS A 137 4.42 -2.56 -14.39
CA LYS A 137 3.79 -1.41 -13.74
C LYS A 137 2.48 -1.85 -13.12
N TYR A 138 2.35 -1.64 -11.82
CA TYR A 138 1.15 -1.88 -11.03
C TYR A 138 0.99 -0.76 -10.01
N ASN A 139 -0.24 -0.58 -9.50
CA ASN A 139 -0.57 0.42 -8.48
C ASN A 139 -0.01 1.83 -8.81
N TYR A 140 0.02 2.18 -10.10
CA TYR A 140 0.47 3.49 -10.53
C TYR A 140 -0.63 4.52 -10.26
N ILE A 141 -0.30 5.56 -9.51
CA ILE A 141 -1.26 6.58 -9.09
C ILE A 141 -1.25 7.74 -10.09
N PHE A 142 -2.42 8.07 -10.61
CA PHE A 142 -2.62 9.26 -11.44
C PHE A 142 -2.75 10.50 -10.56
N GLY A 143 -1.93 11.52 -10.80
CA GLY A 143 -1.97 12.79 -10.09
C GLY A 143 -2.51 13.89 -11.01
N ALA A 144 -3.57 14.56 -10.61
CA ALA A 144 -4.17 15.64 -11.37
C ALA A 144 -4.28 16.93 -10.57
N ILE A 145 -4.13 18.05 -11.25
CA ILE A 145 -4.49 19.37 -10.74
C ILE A 145 -5.65 19.88 -11.57
N PHE A 146 -6.80 20.15 -10.95
CA PHE A 146 -7.96 20.75 -11.59
C PHE A 146 -8.15 22.17 -11.06
N ALA A 147 -8.28 23.14 -11.96
CA ALA A 147 -8.62 24.50 -11.60
C ALA A 147 -9.74 25.06 -12.49
N TYR A 148 -10.58 25.93 -11.93
CA TYR A 148 -11.64 26.59 -12.71
C TYR A 148 -11.07 27.73 -13.56
N SER A 149 -10.10 28.47 -12.99
CA SER A 149 -9.41 29.58 -13.66
C SER A 149 -7.95 29.66 -13.22
N SER A 150 -7.20 30.62 -13.78
CA SER A 150 -5.84 30.97 -13.31
C SER A 150 -5.59 32.46 -13.38
N GLU A 151 -4.71 32.95 -12.49
CA GLU A 151 -4.29 34.37 -12.44
C GLU A 151 -3.44 34.78 -13.65
N THR A 152 -2.77 33.81 -14.27
CA THR A 152 -1.89 34.01 -15.41
C THR A 152 -2.28 33.09 -16.57
N THR A 153 -1.64 33.24 -17.72
CA THR A 153 -1.89 32.39 -18.88
C THR A 153 -1.43 30.96 -18.66
N ILE A 154 -2.06 30.01 -19.34
CA ILE A 154 -1.70 28.59 -19.33
C ILE A 154 -0.24 28.35 -19.72
N GLU A 155 0.37 29.19 -20.57
CA GLU A 155 1.80 29.12 -20.90
C GLU A 155 2.69 29.40 -19.68
N THR A 156 2.32 30.42 -18.89
CA THR A 156 3.04 30.75 -17.65
C THR A 156 2.90 29.62 -16.63
N ILE A 157 1.71 29.04 -16.49
CA ILE A 157 1.47 27.88 -15.63
C ILE A 157 2.28 26.67 -16.10
N ALA A 158 2.28 26.35 -17.40
CA ALA A 158 3.03 25.24 -17.97
C ALA A 158 4.55 25.40 -17.78
N LYS A 159 5.07 26.63 -17.94
CA LYS A 159 6.47 26.94 -17.65
C LYS A 159 6.79 26.73 -16.17
N ASN A 160 5.97 27.24 -15.26
CA ASN A 160 6.18 27.04 -13.82
C ASN A 160 6.10 25.55 -13.44
N LEU A 161 5.16 24.80 -14.00
CA LEU A 161 5.06 23.35 -13.82
C LEU A 161 6.34 22.65 -14.28
N GLY A 162 6.83 22.98 -15.47
CA GLY A 162 8.07 22.44 -16.01
C GLY A 162 9.28 22.73 -15.13
N GLU A 163 9.38 23.93 -14.55
CA GLU A 163 10.44 24.26 -13.58
C GLU A 163 10.34 23.42 -12.29
N PHE A 164 9.15 23.31 -11.70
CA PHE A 164 8.96 22.52 -10.47
C PHE A 164 9.24 21.03 -10.69
N CYS A 165 8.85 20.48 -11.85
CA CYS A 165 9.04 19.07 -12.16
C CYS A 165 10.51 18.68 -12.40
N LYS A 166 11.45 19.61 -12.61
CA LYS A 166 12.88 19.28 -12.80
C LYS A 166 13.50 18.58 -11.59
N GLU A 167 13.04 18.92 -10.38
CA GLU A 167 13.55 18.38 -9.12
C GLU A 167 12.78 17.15 -8.62
N ILE A 168 11.77 16.70 -9.38
CA ILE A 168 10.86 15.63 -8.98
C ILE A 168 11.02 14.45 -9.95
N PRO A 169 11.23 13.21 -9.45
CA PRO A 169 11.22 12.02 -10.29
C PRO A 169 9.94 11.92 -11.14
N TYR A 170 10.04 11.51 -12.40
CA TYR A 170 8.89 11.43 -13.31
C TYR A 170 7.70 10.62 -12.76
N SER A 171 7.98 9.55 -11.99
CA SER A 171 6.95 8.73 -11.35
C SER A 171 6.12 9.50 -10.32
N GLN A 172 6.66 10.58 -9.75
CA GLN A 172 6.06 11.41 -8.70
C GLN A 172 5.47 12.74 -9.23
N GLN A 173 5.70 13.06 -10.51
CA GLN A 173 5.17 14.27 -11.12
C GLN A 173 3.65 14.17 -11.37
N PRO A 174 2.93 15.30 -11.44
CA PRO A 174 1.55 15.32 -11.93
C PRO A 174 1.44 14.80 -13.37
N ASN A 175 0.36 14.10 -13.67
CA ASN A 175 0.05 13.58 -14.99
C ASN A 175 -0.62 14.64 -15.87
N ILE A 176 -1.49 15.46 -15.27
CA ILE A 176 -2.32 16.45 -15.96
C ILE A 176 -2.56 17.69 -15.08
N VAL A 177 -2.63 18.86 -15.73
CA VAL A 177 -3.24 20.06 -15.15
C VAL A 177 -4.37 20.50 -16.07
N CYS A 178 -5.60 20.58 -15.55
CA CYS A 178 -6.77 21.06 -16.27
C CYS A 178 -7.17 22.42 -15.71
N ILE A 179 -7.11 23.47 -16.53
CA ILE A 179 -7.63 24.81 -16.20
C ILE A 179 -8.90 24.98 -17.03
N LEU A 180 -10.07 24.80 -16.42
CA LEU A 180 -11.35 24.63 -17.09
C LEU A 180 -11.60 25.68 -18.17
N ASN A 181 -11.35 26.95 -17.88
CA ASN A 181 -11.57 28.05 -18.81
C ASN A 181 -10.39 28.40 -19.74
N GLN A 182 -9.22 27.74 -19.62
CA GLN A 182 -8.05 28.04 -20.48
C GLN A 182 -7.57 26.86 -21.33
N GLY A 183 -7.58 25.65 -20.79
CA GLY A 183 -7.02 24.48 -21.48
C GLY A 183 -6.43 23.43 -20.55
N ILE A 184 -5.68 22.51 -21.14
CA ILE A 184 -5.04 21.40 -20.44
C ILE A 184 -3.53 21.42 -20.68
N ILE A 185 -2.77 21.11 -19.64
CA ILE A 185 -1.34 20.83 -19.68
C ILE A 185 -1.15 19.33 -19.45
N ILE A 186 -0.55 18.64 -20.42
CA ILE A 186 -0.31 17.19 -20.43
C ILE A 186 1.08 16.87 -20.95
N HIS A 187 1.44 15.59 -21.03
CA HIS A 187 2.67 15.13 -21.66
C HIS A 187 2.42 14.65 -23.10
N THR A 188 3.40 14.86 -23.97
CA THR A 188 3.47 14.35 -25.35
C THR A 188 4.84 13.70 -25.57
N PRO A 189 4.97 12.69 -26.45
CA PRO A 189 6.28 12.19 -26.87
C PRO A 189 7.16 13.29 -27.45
N LYS A 190 8.47 13.23 -27.17
CA LYS A 190 9.49 14.14 -27.74
C LYS A 190 9.72 13.92 -29.23
N VAL A 191 9.47 12.71 -29.73
CA VAL A 191 9.60 12.30 -31.13
C VAL A 191 8.21 12.30 -31.78
N GLU A 192 8.09 12.85 -32.98
CA GLU A 192 6.84 13.06 -33.75
C GLU A 192 5.79 13.99 -33.12
N GLY A 193 5.72 14.08 -31.79
CA GLY A 193 4.80 14.95 -31.05
C GLY A 193 3.32 14.67 -31.36
N ARG A 194 2.41 15.49 -30.81
CA ARG A 194 0.96 15.49 -31.13
C ARG A 194 0.17 14.26 -30.67
N GLN A 195 0.71 13.45 -29.76
CA GLN A 195 -0.01 12.38 -29.10
C GLN A 195 -0.09 12.66 -27.60
N ILE A 196 -1.19 12.22 -26.98
CA ILE A 196 -1.37 12.35 -25.53
C ILE A 196 -0.67 11.18 -24.88
N GLU A 197 0.33 11.47 -24.04
CA GLU A 197 0.95 10.49 -23.15
C GLU A 197 0.57 10.85 -21.71
N ILE A 198 -0.05 9.92 -20.99
CA ILE A 198 -0.58 10.19 -19.64
C ILE A 198 0.55 10.20 -18.60
N THR A 199 1.60 9.40 -18.82
CA THR A 199 2.65 9.18 -17.83
C THR A 199 3.90 10.01 -18.18
N PRO A 200 4.34 10.89 -17.29
CA PRO A 200 5.62 11.58 -17.44
C PRO A 200 6.76 10.57 -17.56
N SER A 201 7.70 10.83 -18.46
CA SER A 201 8.94 10.06 -18.61
C SER A 201 10.02 10.86 -19.34
N GLU A 202 11.23 10.32 -19.35
CA GLU A 202 12.36 10.88 -20.12
C GLU A 202 12.07 11.06 -21.61
N LYS A 203 11.11 10.30 -22.16
CA LYS A 203 10.72 10.34 -23.58
C LYS A 203 9.61 11.35 -23.86
N THR A 204 9.10 12.04 -22.84
CA THR A 204 7.97 12.98 -22.95
C THR A 204 8.37 14.40 -22.62
N THR A 205 7.57 15.36 -23.08
CA THR A 205 7.65 16.78 -22.70
C THR A 205 6.26 17.32 -22.44
N ILE A 206 6.17 18.43 -21.71
CA ILE A 206 4.92 19.14 -21.46
C ILE A 206 4.38 19.74 -22.77
N ALA A 207 3.08 19.61 -22.99
CA ALA A 207 2.31 20.21 -24.07
C ALA A 207 1.06 20.90 -23.53
N ILE A 208 0.60 21.92 -24.24
CA ILE A 208 -0.61 22.67 -23.94
C ILE A 208 -1.66 22.37 -25.01
N ILE A 209 -2.87 22.01 -24.58
CA ILE A 209 -4.04 21.88 -25.45
C ILE A 209 -5.02 22.98 -25.07
N ARG A 210 -5.29 23.90 -26.00
CA ARG A 210 -6.29 24.96 -25.85
C ARG A 210 -7.60 24.51 -26.47
N ASN A 211 -8.67 24.41 -25.68
CA ASN A 211 -10.01 24.07 -26.16
C ASN A 211 -11.07 24.92 -25.46
N SER A 212 -12.33 24.73 -25.86
CA SER A 212 -13.48 25.23 -25.08
C SER A 212 -13.55 24.59 -23.71
N LEU A 213 -14.29 25.21 -22.80
CA LEU A 213 -14.42 24.74 -21.41
C LEU A 213 -14.99 23.31 -21.33
N GLU A 214 -15.91 22.96 -22.24
CA GLU A 214 -16.55 21.66 -22.30
C GLU A 214 -15.58 20.58 -22.76
N LEU A 215 -14.77 20.88 -23.78
CA LEU A 215 -13.75 19.97 -24.28
C LEU A 215 -12.63 19.76 -23.26
N ASN A 216 -12.32 20.75 -22.42
CA ASN A 216 -11.36 20.60 -21.33
C ASN A 216 -11.87 19.60 -20.28
N LEU A 217 -13.11 19.74 -19.79
CA LEU A 217 -13.66 18.77 -18.85
C LEU A 217 -13.77 17.36 -19.47
N TYR A 218 -14.20 17.30 -20.73
CA TYR A 218 -14.32 16.05 -21.47
C TYR A 218 -12.99 15.31 -21.59
N LEU A 219 -11.94 16.01 -22.02
CA LEU A 219 -10.63 15.40 -22.17
C LEU A 219 -10.02 15.01 -20.82
N PHE A 220 -10.18 15.85 -19.79
CA PHE A 220 -9.78 15.51 -18.43
C PHE A 220 -10.41 14.19 -17.95
N TYR A 221 -11.73 14.06 -18.12
CA TYR A 221 -12.46 12.86 -17.77
C TYR A 221 -11.99 11.64 -18.57
N LEU A 222 -11.80 11.76 -19.89
CA LEU A 222 -11.34 10.64 -20.72
C LEU A 222 -9.95 10.16 -20.32
N VAL A 223 -9.02 11.07 -20.02
CA VAL A 223 -7.67 10.73 -19.58
C VAL A 223 -7.72 10.01 -18.23
N LEU A 224 -8.53 10.50 -17.28
CA LEU A 224 -8.75 9.81 -16.01
C LEU A 224 -9.31 8.40 -16.25
N GLN A 225 -10.36 8.27 -17.06
CA GLN A 225 -10.98 6.97 -17.33
C GLN A 225 -10.04 5.99 -18.04
N GLN A 226 -9.20 6.47 -18.94
CA GLN A 226 -8.16 5.68 -19.61
C GLN A 226 -7.15 5.12 -18.60
N HIS A 227 -6.68 5.97 -17.68
CA HIS A 227 -5.79 5.53 -16.59
C HIS A 227 -6.46 4.48 -15.70
N LEU A 228 -7.69 4.74 -15.27
CA LEU A 228 -8.46 3.84 -14.43
C LEU A 228 -8.67 2.46 -15.08
N ASN A 229 -8.89 2.41 -16.40
CA ASN A 229 -9.11 1.15 -17.12
C ASN A 229 -7.83 0.37 -17.42
N THR A 230 -6.69 1.05 -17.51
CA THR A 230 -5.39 0.43 -17.85
C THR A 230 -4.60 0.00 -16.62
N THR A 231 -4.81 0.67 -15.49
CA THR A 231 -4.07 0.40 -14.25
C THR A 231 -4.55 -0.89 -13.57
N LYS A 232 -3.58 -1.72 -13.19
CA LYS A 232 -3.78 -2.91 -12.36
C LYS A 232 -3.30 -2.61 -10.95
N ASN A 233 -4.22 -2.60 -9.98
CA ASN A 233 -3.88 -2.50 -8.56
C ASN A 233 -4.00 -3.87 -7.91
N PHE A 234 -2.99 -4.21 -7.12
CA PHE A 234 -3.02 -5.30 -6.16
C PHE A 234 -3.43 -4.73 -4.80
N PRO A 235 -4.19 -5.51 -3.97
CA PRO A 235 -4.60 -5.06 -2.65
C PRO A 235 -3.40 -4.95 -1.69
N PRO A 236 -3.55 -4.23 -0.57
CA PRO A 236 -2.48 -4.08 0.42
C PRO A 236 -2.16 -5.40 1.12
N ASN A 237 -0.88 -5.64 1.42
CA ASN A 237 -0.44 -6.71 2.32
C ASN A 237 -0.66 -6.27 3.77
N LEU A 238 -1.84 -6.55 4.31
CA LEU A 238 -2.22 -6.12 5.66
C LEU A 238 -1.34 -6.69 6.78
N LEU A 239 -0.78 -7.89 6.59
CA LEU A 239 0.18 -8.44 7.55
C LEU A 239 1.47 -7.63 7.57
N LYS A 240 1.87 -7.02 6.44
CA LYS A 240 3.02 -6.11 6.42
C LYS A 240 2.74 -4.82 7.19
N TYR A 241 1.54 -4.26 7.04
CA TYR A 241 1.10 -3.13 7.86
C TYR A 241 1.12 -3.48 9.36
N ALA A 242 0.61 -4.66 9.74
CA ALA A 242 0.63 -5.12 11.12
C ALA A 242 2.06 -5.32 11.67
N GLU A 243 2.95 -5.94 10.88
CA GLU A 243 4.37 -6.13 11.23
C GLU A 243 5.03 -4.78 11.52
N LYS A 244 4.87 -3.81 10.61
CA LYS A 244 5.53 -2.50 10.69
C LYS A 244 4.97 -1.59 11.77
N SER A 245 3.67 -1.68 12.06
CA SER A 245 3.07 -0.99 13.21
C SER A 245 3.52 -1.55 14.57
N GLY A 246 4.22 -2.70 14.57
CA GLY A 246 4.61 -3.41 15.79
C GLY A 246 3.49 -4.24 16.42
N ALA A 247 2.31 -4.34 15.79
CA ALA A 247 1.20 -5.13 16.28
C ALA A 247 1.54 -6.63 16.42
N LEU A 248 2.50 -7.12 15.62
CA LEU A 248 2.96 -8.52 15.65
C LEU A 248 4.14 -8.78 16.60
N ASN A 249 4.72 -7.74 17.24
CA ASN A 249 5.95 -7.88 18.02
C ASN A 249 5.81 -8.82 19.23
N ASN A 250 4.62 -8.89 19.82
CA ASN A 250 4.33 -9.72 20.99
C ASN A 250 3.47 -10.95 20.65
N LEU A 251 3.39 -11.31 19.38
CA LEU A 251 2.52 -12.40 18.94
C LEU A 251 3.13 -13.75 19.35
N GLN A 252 2.51 -14.42 20.32
CA GLN A 252 2.90 -15.75 20.77
C GLN A 252 2.20 -16.79 19.90
N ILE A 253 2.90 -17.29 18.89
CA ILE A 253 2.41 -18.40 18.07
C ILE A 253 2.68 -19.71 18.83
N TYR A 254 1.60 -20.42 19.18
CA TYR A 254 1.65 -21.76 19.76
C TYR A 254 1.16 -22.77 18.74
N ILE A 255 1.98 -23.79 18.46
CA ILE A 255 1.62 -24.91 17.60
C ILE A 255 1.43 -26.13 18.51
N PRO A 256 0.20 -26.66 18.64
CA PRO A 256 -0.04 -27.91 19.35
C PRO A 256 0.82 -29.05 18.78
N LEU A 257 1.36 -29.89 19.65
CA LEU A 257 2.37 -30.88 19.28
C LEU A 257 1.88 -31.90 18.23
N ASP A 258 0.61 -32.26 18.34
CA ASP A 258 -0.12 -33.18 17.45
C ASP A 258 -0.43 -32.58 16.07
N LEU A 259 -0.34 -31.25 15.94
CA LEU A 259 -0.55 -30.52 14.68
C LEU A 259 0.75 -30.19 13.93
N ILE A 260 1.92 -30.59 14.46
CA ILE A 260 3.20 -30.40 13.77
C ILE A 260 3.30 -31.40 12.61
N PRO A 261 3.33 -30.99 11.34
CA PRO A 261 3.43 -31.94 10.23
C PRO A 261 4.85 -32.49 10.05
N GLU A 262 5.02 -33.58 9.30
CA GLU A 262 6.32 -34.20 9.04
C GLU A 262 7.29 -33.27 8.28
N ASP A 263 6.76 -32.47 7.35
CA ASP A 263 7.52 -31.49 6.56
C ASP A 263 7.79 -30.17 7.30
N PHE A 264 7.39 -30.07 8.58
CA PHE A 264 7.70 -28.92 9.40
C PHE A 264 9.22 -28.76 9.56
N SER A 265 9.69 -27.51 9.57
CA SER A 265 11.09 -27.19 9.81
C SER A 265 11.20 -25.97 10.69
N LEU A 266 11.90 -26.13 11.82
CA LEU A 266 12.14 -25.05 12.78
C LEU A 266 13.63 -24.74 12.85
N LYS A 267 14.00 -23.51 12.49
CA LYS A 267 15.37 -23.03 12.65
C LYS A 267 15.57 -22.48 14.06
N ALA A 268 16.47 -23.08 14.83
CA ALA A 268 16.92 -22.55 16.12
C ALA A 268 18.45 -22.44 16.13
N GLY A 269 18.95 -21.20 16.15
CA GLY A 269 20.37 -20.90 15.99
C GLY A 269 20.89 -21.34 14.62
N LYS A 270 21.86 -22.27 14.62
CA LYS A 270 22.47 -22.84 13.40
C LYS A 270 21.82 -24.15 12.94
N THR A 271 20.90 -24.70 13.71
CA THR A 271 20.25 -25.99 13.42
C THR A 271 18.87 -25.78 12.83
N ASN A 272 18.54 -26.60 11.83
CA ASN A 272 17.17 -26.82 11.41
C ASN A 272 16.67 -28.14 12.00
N PHE A 273 15.58 -28.09 12.75
CA PHE A 273 14.91 -29.25 13.33
C PHE A 273 13.75 -29.66 12.41
N THR A 274 13.63 -30.95 12.12
CA THR A 274 12.48 -31.48 11.37
C THR A 274 11.23 -31.57 12.25
N GLY A 275 10.05 -31.71 11.64
CA GLY A 275 8.78 -31.89 12.36
C GLY A 275 8.82 -33.07 13.31
N GLU A 276 9.35 -34.21 12.86
CA GLU A 276 9.57 -35.39 13.69
C GLU A 276 10.46 -35.11 14.91
N GLU A 277 11.52 -34.32 14.73
CA GLU A 277 12.43 -33.96 15.82
C GLU A 277 11.75 -33.02 16.82
N VAL A 278 10.98 -32.04 16.34
CA VAL A 278 10.23 -31.14 17.22
C VAL A 278 9.16 -31.90 18.00
N GLN A 279 8.42 -32.80 17.35
CA GLN A 279 7.46 -33.68 18.02
C GLN A 279 8.14 -34.58 19.05
N PHE A 280 9.26 -35.21 18.68
CA PHE A 280 10.04 -36.04 19.59
C PHE A 280 10.49 -35.26 20.82
N LEU A 281 11.07 -34.07 20.62
CA LEU A 281 11.55 -33.21 21.70
C LEU A 281 10.40 -32.74 22.59
N GLY A 282 9.25 -32.39 22.02
CA GLY A 282 8.08 -31.97 22.79
C GLY A 282 7.45 -33.12 23.57
N LYS A 283 7.31 -34.30 22.96
CA LYS A 283 6.67 -35.48 23.57
C LYS A 283 7.47 -36.00 24.75
N TYR A 284 8.80 -35.98 24.64
CA TYR A 284 9.70 -36.53 25.66
C TYR A 284 10.43 -35.44 26.46
N ASN A 285 9.96 -34.19 26.45
CA ASN A 285 10.64 -33.08 27.13
C ASN A 285 10.90 -33.35 28.62
N GLU A 286 9.91 -33.91 29.33
CA GLU A 286 9.95 -34.20 30.76
C GLU A 286 10.97 -35.30 31.05
N ILE A 287 10.93 -36.38 30.25
CA ILE A 287 11.85 -37.52 30.37
C ILE A 287 13.29 -37.09 30.09
N ILE A 288 13.50 -36.33 29.00
CA ILE A 288 14.81 -35.79 28.64
C ILE A 288 15.32 -34.89 29.78
N PHE A 289 14.55 -33.89 30.21
CA PHE A 289 14.98 -32.95 31.24
C PHE A 289 15.34 -33.64 32.57
N LYS A 290 14.49 -34.57 33.03
CA LYS A 290 14.73 -35.33 34.27
C LYS A 290 15.93 -36.27 34.15
N ALA A 291 16.14 -36.90 33.00
CA ALA A 291 17.33 -37.73 32.77
C ALA A 291 18.62 -36.91 32.86
N PHE A 292 18.66 -35.73 32.26
CA PHE A 292 19.83 -34.85 32.26
C PHE A 292 20.13 -34.24 33.63
N THR A 293 19.10 -33.92 34.41
CA THR A 293 19.25 -33.38 35.77
C THR A 293 19.48 -34.46 36.82
N LYS A 294 19.54 -35.74 36.44
CA LYS A 294 19.62 -36.92 37.32
C LYS A 294 18.46 -37.02 38.32
N GLN A 295 17.27 -36.60 37.89
CA GLN A 295 16.03 -36.58 38.67
C GLN A 295 14.98 -37.57 38.12
N LEU A 296 15.35 -38.43 37.18
CA LEU A 296 14.43 -39.41 36.59
C LEU A 296 14.15 -40.53 37.59
N THR A 297 12.87 -40.78 37.86
CA THR A 297 12.42 -41.81 38.82
C THR A 297 11.67 -42.96 38.15
N PRO A 298 11.56 -44.14 38.79
CA PRO A 298 10.73 -45.23 38.28
C PRO A 298 9.23 -44.88 38.16
N GLU A 299 8.74 -43.90 38.93
CA GLU A 299 7.36 -43.41 38.83
C GLU A 299 7.14 -42.62 37.53
N ASP A 300 8.13 -41.86 37.07
CA ASP A 300 8.08 -41.13 35.80
C ASP A 300 7.99 -42.08 34.59
N LEU A 301 8.71 -43.21 34.66
CA LEU A 301 8.65 -44.26 33.64
C LEU A 301 7.25 -44.88 33.54
N LYS A 302 6.62 -45.16 34.69
CA LYS A 302 5.25 -45.66 34.75
C LYS A 302 4.25 -44.64 34.21
N LYS A 303 4.41 -43.36 34.58
CA LYS A 303 3.55 -42.26 34.11
C LYS A 303 3.54 -42.14 32.58
N HIS A 304 4.70 -42.32 31.94
CA HIS A 304 4.84 -42.23 30.49
C HIS A 304 4.75 -43.59 29.76
N SER A 305 4.51 -44.69 30.49
CA SER A 305 4.48 -46.06 29.95
C SER A 305 5.73 -46.45 29.15
N LEU A 306 6.91 -46.08 29.64
CA LEU A 306 8.20 -46.33 28.99
C LEU A 306 9.04 -47.37 29.74
N SER A 307 9.78 -48.21 29.00
CA SER A 307 10.82 -49.09 29.55
C SER A 307 12.17 -48.37 29.68
N GLU A 308 13.09 -48.90 30.48
CA GLU A 308 14.46 -48.37 30.60
C GLU A 308 15.21 -48.36 29.26
N GLU A 309 14.97 -49.37 28.41
CA GLU A 309 15.54 -49.47 27.06
C GLU A 309 15.03 -48.35 26.15
N GLN A 310 13.72 -48.09 26.17
CA GLN A 310 13.12 -46.99 25.41
C GLN A 310 13.65 -45.62 25.87
N VAL A 311 13.92 -45.46 27.18
CA VAL A 311 14.56 -44.23 27.69
C VAL A 311 15.99 -44.09 27.18
N ALA A 312 16.76 -45.17 27.12
CA ALA A 312 18.10 -45.14 26.54
C ALA A 312 18.07 -44.72 25.05
N GLU A 313 17.10 -45.23 24.27
CA GLU A 313 16.90 -44.80 22.88
C GLU A 313 16.53 -43.32 22.76
N ILE A 314 15.62 -42.83 23.61
CA ILE A 314 15.25 -41.41 23.67
C ILE A 314 16.49 -40.54 23.95
N ILE A 315 17.30 -40.90 24.96
CA ILE A 315 18.51 -40.14 25.31
C ILE A 315 19.53 -40.18 24.16
N ASN A 316 19.69 -41.33 23.49
CA ASN A 316 20.61 -41.46 22.36
C ASN A 316 20.16 -40.59 21.17
N LYS A 317 18.87 -40.62 20.82
CA LYS A 317 18.29 -39.78 19.75
C LYS A 317 18.44 -38.30 20.08
N PHE A 318 18.15 -37.88 21.31
CA PHE A 318 18.38 -36.52 21.77
C PHE A 318 19.87 -36.12 21.67
N SER A 319 20.78 -37.00 22.09
CA SER A 319 22.22 -36.76 22.04
C SER A 319 22.71 -36.53 20.60
N ALA A 320 22.20 -37.29 19.64
CA ALA A 320 22.51 -37.10 18.22
C ALA A 320 22.06 -35.71 17.71
N ILE A 321 20.85 -35.28 18.10
CA ILE A 321 20.30 -33.96 17.75
C ILE A 321 21.16 -32.83 18.35
N ILE A 322 21.60 -32.95 19.60
CA ILE A 322 22.45 -31.95 20.28
C ILE A 322 23.85 -31.90 19.67
N LYS A 323 24.49 -33.05 19.41
CA LYS A 323 25.80 -33.11 18.74
C LYS A 323 25.78 -32.41 17.39
N ARG A 324 24.71 -32.63 16.60
CA ARG A 324 24.50 -31.94 15.32
C ARG A 324 24.40 -30.42 15.50
N SER A 325 23.83 -29.96 16.61
CA SER A 325 23.51 -28.55 16.85
C SER A 325 24.66 -27.73 17.45
N PHE A 326 25.47 -28.34 18.31
CA PHE A 326 26.46 -27.63 19.14
C PHE A 326 27.90 -28.16 19.00
N GLY A 327 28.14 -29.18 18.17
CA GLY A 327 29.45 -29.81 17.98
C GLY A 327 29.84 -30.78 19.12
N ASP A 328 30.98 -31.45 18.97
CA ASP A 328 31.45 -32.55 19.84
C ASP A 328 31.73 -32.17 21.32
N GLY A 329 31.62 -30.89 21.68
CA GLY A 329 31.89 -30.38 23.03
C GLY A 329 30.79 -30.67 24.07
N VAL A 330 29.60 -31.12 23.65
CA VAL A 330 28.51 -31.49 24.58
C VAL A 330 28.44 -33.01 24.70
N THR A 331 29.24 -33.57 25.61
CA THR A 331 29.12 -34.98 25.98
C THR A 331 27.86 -35.15 26.83
N VAL A 332 26.78 -35.63 26.21
CA VAL A 332 25.65 -36.20 26.96
C VAL A 332 26.18 -37.45 27.66
N LYS A 333 26.53 -37.33 28.95
CA LYS A 333 26.86 -38.51 29.76
C LYS A 333 25.56 -39.29 29.95
N SER A 334 25.42 -40.37 29.19
CA SER A 334 24.43 -41.41 29.42
C SER A 334 24.57 -41.92 30.86
N ILE A 335 23.44 -42.34 31.42
CA ILE A 335 23.31 -42.95 32.73
C ILE A 335 24.24 -44.18 32.77
N GLU A 336 25.39 -44.08 33.44
CA GLU A 336 26.14 -45.27 33.84
C GLU A 336 25.31 -45.96 34.91
N GLN A 337 24.84 -47.16 34.55
CA GLN A 337 24.18 -48.10 35.44
C GLN A 337 24.97 -48.21 36.74
N THR A 338 24.35 -47.81 37.85
CA THR A 338 24.83 -48.15 39.18
C THR A 338 24.56 -49.65 39.36
N LYS A 339 25.50 -50.49 38.93
CA LYS A 339 25.59 -51.85 39.46
C LYS A 339 25.98 -51.71 40.92
N GLU A 340 25.03 -51.99 41.80
CA GLU A 340 25.28 -52.26 43.22
C GLU A 340 26.39 -53.31 43.34
N ASN A 341 27.51 -52.93 43.95
CA ASN A 341 28.43 -53.89 44.54
C ASN A 341 27.96 -54.16 45.97
N LYS A 342 27.62 -55.42 46.23
CA LYS A 342 27.69 -56.03 47.56
C LYS A 342 29.15 -56.27 47.94
#